data_AF-A0AAC9VHL8-F1
#
_entry.id   AF-A0AAC9VHL8-F1
#
_cell.length_a   1.000
_cell.length_b   1.000
_cell.length_c   1.000
_cell.angle_alpha   90.00
_cell.angle_beta   90.00
_cell.angle_gamma   90.00
#
_symmetry.space_group_name_H-M   'P 1'
#
loop_
_entity.id
_entity.type
_entity.pdbx_description
1 polymer ?
#
loop_
_entity_poly.entity_id
_entity_poly.type
_entity_poly.pdbx_seq_one_letter_code
_entity_poly.pdbx_strand_id
1 'polypeptide(L)'
;MSASVFCGCPSSDVTYLWAGNRWTCLAVLIDLFARKRTGWALSSSPDSEFTCKALWMACESRGRPNGVRFHSAQGCHDTSLTFRQPLWRYRMTQSLSRKGHCWDNSPMERLFRSLKTEWVPKAGYPTQQEARRDLIIHPHILVRNWGKFKSSERIVRSNISSVL
;
A
#
# COMPACT_ATOMS: atom_id res chain seq x y z
N MET A 1 -26.27 17.28 -3.36
CA MET A 1 -25.11 17.01 -2.48
C MET A 1 -24.92 15.49 -2.41
N SER A 2 -24.05 14.93 -3.24
CA SER A 2 -23.85 13.48 -3.31
C SER A 2 -22.90 13.05 -2.20
N ALA A 3 -23.45 12.46 -1.13
CA ALA A 3 -22.67 11.78 -0.10
C ALA A 3 -22.10 10.49 -0.71
N SER A 4 -20.89 10.56 -1.26
CA SER A 4 -20.18 9.36 -1.66
C SER A 4 -19.80 8.61 -0.39
N VAL A 5 -20.42 7.45 -0.18
CA VAL A 5 -19.99 6.48 0.83
C VAL A 5 -18.59 6.00 0.43
N PHE A 6 -17.56 6.60 1.05
CA PHE A 6 -16.15 6.32 0.74
C PHE A 6 -15.63 5.12 1.56
N CYS A 7 -16.05 3.91 1.17
CA CYS A 7 -15.58 2.66 1.78
C CYS A 7 -14.38 2.09 1.02
N GLY A 8 -13.16 2.39 1.45
CA GLY A 8 -11.99 1.69 0.94
C GLY A 8 -10.81 1.85 1.88
N CYS A 9 -10.56 0.82 2.71
CA CYS A 9 -9.44 0.83 3.64
C CYS A 9 -8.12 0.75 2.86
N PRO A 10 -7.26 1.78 2.85
CA PRO A 10 -5.96 1.66 2.22
C PRO A 10 -5.11 0.67 3.02
N SER A 11 -4.44 -0.25 2.33
CA SER A 11 -3.47 -1.18 2.94
C SER A 11 -2.06 -0.78 2.56
N SER A 12 -1.14 -0.69 3.54
CA SER A 12 0.29 -0.46 3.32
C SER A 12 1.15 -1.64 3.75
N ASP A 13 2.19 -1.89 2.97
CA ASP A 13 3.24 -2.86 3.27
C ASP A 13 4.52 -2.47 2.51
N VAL A 14 5.66 -3.03 2.93
CA VAL A 14 6.99 -2.71 2.41
C VAL A 14 7.63 -3.97 1.84
N THR A 15 8.28 -3.83 0.69
CA THR A 15 9.12 -4.90 0.13
C THR A 15 10.47 -4.37 -0.32
N TYR A 16 11.40 -5.26 -0.63
CA TYR A 16 12.72 -4.93 -1.14
C TYR A 16 12.83 -5.27 -2.62
N LEU A 17 13.44 -4.36 -3.38
CA LEU A 17 13.82 -4.50 -4.78
C LEU A 17 15.34 -4.40 -4.92
N TRP A 18 15.92 -5.20 -5.80
CA TRP A 18 17.33 -5.04 -6.17
C TRP A 18 17.44 -3.94 -7.25
N ALA A 19 18.17 -2.86 -6.95
CA ALA A 19 18.37 -1.76 -7.88
C ALA A 19 19.72 -1.07 -7.64
N GLY A 20 20.51 -0.84 -8.70
CA GLY A 20 21.79 -0.12 -8.58
C GLY A 20 22.79 -0.80 -7.64
N ASN A 21 22.92 -2.13 -7.74
CA ASN A 21 23.78 -2.96 -6.89
C ASN A 21 23.51 -2.85 -5.38
N ARG A 22 22.28 -2.49 -5.00
CA ARG A 22 21.84 -2.45 -3.61
C ARG A 22 20.37 -2.82 -3.46
N TRP A 23 20.00 -3.20 -2.24
CA TRP A 23 18.59 -3.34 -1.86
C TRP A 23 17.95 -1.97 -1.67
N THR A 24 16.80 -1.77 -2.32
CA THR A 24 15.98 -0.57 -2.22
C THR A 24 14.62 -0.95 -1.64
N CYS A 25 14.20 -0.23 -0.60
CA CYS A 25 12.89 -0.37 0.02
C CYS A 25 11.82 0.24 -0.89
N LEU A 26 10.70 -0.47 -1.04
CA LEU A 26 9.52 -0.05 -1.75
C LEU A 26 8.31 -0.12 -0.80
N ALA A 27 7.73 1.03 -0.45
CA ALA A 27 6.40 1.10 0.16
C ALA A 27 5.34 1.16 -0.93
N VAL A 28 4.25 0.42 -0.76
CA VAL A 28 3.08 0.50 -1.64
C VAL A 28 1.83 0.67 -0.79
N LEU A 29 0.93 1.55 -1.25
CA LEU A 29 -0.42 1.70 -0.73
C LEU A 29 -1.42 1.33 -1.81
N ILE A 30 -2.36 0.46 -1.45
CA ILE A 30 -3.47 0.05 -2.32
C ILE A 30 -4.82 0.48 -1.79
N ASP A 31 -5.71 0.81 -2.72
CA ASP A 31 -7.15 0.82 -2.51
C ASP A 31 -7.69 -0.60 -2.64
N LEU A 32 -8.16 -1.19 -1.54
CA LEU A 32 -8.81 -2.49 -1.58
C LEU A 32 -10.14 -2.46 -2.34
N PHE A 33 -10.86 -1.33 -2.33
CA PHE A 33 -12.16 -1.18 -2.98
C PHE A 33 -12.00 -0.89 -4.47
N ALA A 34 -11.24 0.15 -4.80
CA ALA A 34 -10.99 0.50 -6.20
C ALA A 34 -9.99 -0.44 -6.88
N ARG A 35 -9.38 -1.37 -6.13
CA ARG A 35 -8.38 -2.32 -6.61
C ARG A 35 -7.33 -1.59 -7.43
N LYS A 36 -6.68 -0.61 -6.81
CA LYS A 36 -5.66 0.19 -7.49
C LYS A 36 -4.56 0.60 -6.54
N ARG A 37 -3.33 0.67 -7.02
CA ARG A 37 -2.28 1.37 -6.30
C ARG A 37 -2.65 2.85 -6.23
N THR A 38 -2.68 3.40 -5.03
CA THR A 38 -2.93 4.83 -4.81
C THR A 38 -1.67 5.57 -4.40
N GLY A 39 -0.69 4.90 -3.79
CA GLY A 39 0.58 5.51 -3.42
C GLY A 39 1.73 4.54 -3.42
N TRP A 40 2.94 5.06 -3.55
CA TRP A 40 4.18 4.28 -3.45
C TRP A 40 5.38 5.19 -3.21
N ALA A 41 6.46 4.63 -2.68
CA ALA A 41 7.73 5.33 -2.53
C ALA A 41 8.90 4.35 -2.56
N LEU A 42 10.02 4.77 -3.15
CA LEU A 42 11.30 4.07 -3.10
C LEU A 42 12.26 4.81 -2.18
N SER A 43 12.99 4.08 -1.34
CA SER A 43 14.06 4.60 -0.49
C SER A 43 15.20 3.59 -0.36
N SER A 44 16.42 4.08 -0.14
CA SER A 44 17.55 3.22 0.22
C SER A 44 17.54 2.80 1.69
N SER A 45 16.71 3.42 2.52
CA SER A 45 16.57 3.12 3.94
C SER A 45 15.10 2.89 4.30
N PRO A 46 14.78 1.91 5.15
CA PRO A 46 13.44 1.72 5.68
C PRO A 46 13.18 2.73 6.82
N ASP A 47 12.96 4.00 6.47
CA ASP A 47 12.59 5.06 7.43
C ASP A 47 11.07 5.29 7.53
N SER A 48 10.59 6.06 8.50
CA SER A 48 9.13 6.33 8.57
C SER A 48 8.69 7.38 7.53
N GLU A 49 9.62 8.19 7.02
CA GLU A 49 9.34 9.26 6.06
C GLU A 49 8.99 8.74 4.67
N PHE A 50 9.61 7.65 4.21
CA PHE A 50 9.30 7.06 2.92
C PHE A 50 7.91 6.44 2.92
N THR A 51 7.48 5.80 4.01
CA THR A 51 6.11 5.32 4.17
C THR A 51 5.12 6.48 4.22
N CYS A 52 5.48 7.60 4.88
CA CYS A 52 4.69 8.83 4.84
C CYS A 52 4.54 9.40 3.42
N LYS A 53 5.61 9.38 2.61
CA LYS A 53 5.55 9.82 1.20
C LYS A 53 4.57 8.99 0.38
N ALA A 54 4.56 7.68 0.58
CA ALA A 54 3.60 6.79 -0.08
C ALA A 54 2.16 7.08 0.39
N LEU A 55 1.96 7.37 1.68
CA LEU A 55 0.68 7.80 2.24
C LEU A 55 0.18 9.12 1.65
N TRP A 56 1.04 10.14 1.59
CA TRP A 56 0.69 11.42 0.98
C TRP A 56 0.27 11.27 -0.48
N MET A 57 1.03 10.51 -1.27
CA MET A 57 0.66 10.22 -2.66
C MET A 57 -0.72 9.56 -2.76
N ALA A 58 -1.04 8.63 -1.85
CA ALA A 58 -2.35 7.99 -1.80
C ALA A 58 -3.47 8.94 -1.41
N CYS A 59 -3.25 9.81 -0.43
CA CYS A 59 -4.23 10.80 -0.01
C CYS A 59 -4.52 11.83 -1.11
N GLU A 60 -3.47 12.39 -1.73
CA GLU A 60 -3.61 13.40 -2.76
C GLU A 60 -4.25 12.81 -4.03
N SER A 61 -3.87 11.61 -4.46
CA SER A 61 -4.48 10.94 -5.62
C SER A 61 -5.96 10.58 -5.43
N ARG A 62 -6.44 10.58 -4.18
CA ARG A 62 -7.85 10.33 -3.82
C ARG A 62 -8.64 11.60 -3.48
N GLY A 63 -8.05 12.79 -3.59
CA GLY A 63 -8.73 14.03 -3.22
C GLY A 63 -8.93 14.21 -1.72
N ARG A 64 -7.97 13.73 -0.91
CA ARG A 64 -7.89 13.94 0.56
C ARG A 64 -9.14 13.45 1.31
N PRO A 65 -9.37 12.13 1.31
CA PRO A 65 -10.58 11.57 1.89
C PRO A 65 -10.62 11.73 3.41
N ASN A 66 -11.80 12.02 3.96
CA ASN A 66 -12.03 12.17 5.41
C ASN A 66 -12.75 10.95 5.98
N GLY A 67 -12.43 10.56 7.22
CA GLY A 67 -13.15 9.48 7.93
C GLY A 67 -12.86 8.08 7.40
N VAL A 68 -11.74 7.89 6.70
CA VAL A 68 -11.35 6.59 6.13
C VAL A 68 -10.53 5.80 7.14
N ARG A 69 -10.79 4.49 7.23
CA ARG A 69 -9.96 3.57 8.01
C ARG A 69 -8.71 3.19 7.22
N PHE A 70 -7.52 3.35 7.80
CA PHE A 70 -6.24 2.95 7.22
C PHE A 70 -5.78 1.64 7.82
N HIS A 71 -5.59 0.60 7.00
CA HIS A 71 -5.12 -0.69 7.48
C HIS A 71 -3.60 -0.83 7.24
N SER A 72 -2.83 -1.16 8.27
CA SER A 72 -1.39 -1.39 8.10
C SER A 72 -0.92 -2.62 8.84
N ALA A 73 0.18 -3.19 8.36
CA ALA A 73 0.91 -4.19 9.15
C ALA A 73 1.36 -3.59 10.49
N GLN A 74 1.59 -4.44 11.49
CA GLN A 74 2.14 -4.02 12.77
C GLN A 74 3.67 -3.89 12.69
N GLY A 75 4.17 -3.07 11.77
CA GLY A 75 5.59 -2.77 11.60
C GLY A 75 6.07 -1.60 12.47
N CYS A 76 7.37 -1.54 12.76
CA CYS A 76 7.97 -0.44 13.53
C CYS A 76 7.80 0.94 12.84
N HIS A 77 7.72 0.96 11.51
CA HIS A 77 7.47 2.18 10.74
C HIS A 77 6.02 2.66 10.89
N ASP A 78 5.06 1.74 10.92
CA ASP A 78 3.61 2.03 10.98
C ASP A 78 3.14 2.46 12.37
N THR A 79 3.89 2.11 13.42
CA THR A 79 3.61 2.51 14.81
C THR A 79 4.34 3.79 15.23
N SER A 80 5.23 4.31 14.38
CA SER A 80 6.01 5.51 14.66
C SER A 80 5.13 6.77 14.80
N LEU A 81 5.57 7.71 15.64
CA LEU A 81 4.90 9.02 15.76
C LEU A 81 4.88 9.77 14.43
N THR A 82 5.98 9.71 13.68
CA THR A 82 6.13 10.31 12.36
C THR A 82 5.07 9.83 11.37
N PHE A 83 4.69 8.55 11.44
CA PHE A 83 3.65 7.99 10.58
C PHE A 83 2.22 8.29 11.07
N ARG A 84 2.01 8.33 12.39
CA ARG A 84 0.70 8.64 12.99
C ARG A 84 0.26 10.09 12.77
N GLN A 85 1.19 11.04 12.71
CA GLN A 85 0.89 12.46 12.50
C GLN A 85 0.14 12.73 11.18
N PRO A 86 0.60 12.24 10.00
CA PRO A 86 -0.17 12.28 8.76
C PRO A 86 -1.56 11.67 8.89
N LEU A 87 -1.70 10.50 9.52
CA LEU A 87 -3.01 9.85 9.67
C LEU A 87 -4.01 10.74 10.41
N TRP A 88 -3.57 11.41 11.48
CA TRP A 88 -4.40 12.40 12.19
C TRP A 88 -4.74 13.60 11.32
N ARG A 89 -3.77 14.14 10.57
CA ARG A 89 -3.98 15.29 9.66
C ARG A 89 -5.01 14.99 8.58
N TYR A 90 -5.05 13.76 8.07
CA TYR A 90 -6.05 13.30 7.11
C TYR A 90 -7.30 12.71 7.77
N ARG A 91 -7.46 12.81 9.10
CA ARG A 91 -8.60 12.28 9.86
C ARG A 91 -8.88 10.80 9.54
N MET A 92 -7.80 10.01 9.44
CA MET A 92 -7.86 8.58 9.19
C MET A 92 -7.78 7.79 10.50
N THR A 93 -8.58 6.73 10.60
CA THR A 93 -8.54 5.81 11.73
C THR A 93 -7.64 4.63 11.40
N GLN A 94 -6.51 4.49 12.08
CA GLN A 94 -5.61 3.36 11.87
C GLN A 94 -6.19 2.06 12.43
N SER A 95 -6.09 0.98 11.66
CA SER A 95 -6.36 -0.40 12.04
C SER A 95 -5.09 -1.20 11.78
N LEU A 96 -4.54 -1.83 12.81
CA LEU A 96 -3.35 -2.67 12.67
C LEU A 96 -3.76 -4.13 12.47
N SER A 97 -3.06 -4.84 11.59
CA SER A 97 -3.19 -6.30 11.45
C SER A 97 -2.93 -6.98 12.80
N ARG A 98 -3.71 -8.01 13.15
CA ARG A 98 -3.42 -8.81 14.35
C ARG A 98 -2.15 -9.63 14.13
N LYS A 99 -1.27 -9.67 15.14
CA LYS A 99 -0.08 -10.54 15.11
C LYS A 99 -0.52 -12.00 14.89
N GLY A 100 -0.02 -12.62 13.81
CA GLY A 100 -0.36 -14.00 13.43
C GLY A 100 -1.53 -14.16 12.45
N HIS A 101 -2.18 -13.08 11.98
CA HIS A 101 -3.24 -13.14 10.96
C HIS A 101 -2.71 -12.77 9.57
N CYS A 102 -2.16 -13.74 8.84
CA CYS A 102 -1.65 -13.56 7.47
C CYS A 102 -2.73 -13.15 6.45
N TRP A 103 -4.00 -13.44 6.73
CA TRP A 103 -5.11 -13.12 5.84
C TRP A 103 -5.26 -11.61 5.61
N ASP A 104 -5.01 -10.79 6.64
CA ASP A 104 -5.12 -9.33 6.58
C ASP A 104 -4.16 -8.72 5.56
N ASN A 105 -3.00 -9.35 5.34
CA ASN A 105 -1.97 -8.90 4.38
C ASN A 105 -2.00 -9.67 3.04
N SER A 106 -2.88 -10.66 2.88
CA SER A 106 -2.94 -11.49 1.67
C SER A 106 -3.07 -10.70 0.34
N PRO A 107 -3.78 -9.55 0.29
CA PRO A 107 -3.70 -8.62 -0.83
C PRO A 107 -2.30 -8.14 -1.21
N MET A 108 -1.54 -7.66 -0.22
CA MET A 108 -0.23 -7.05 -0.43
C MET A 108 0.80 -8.10 -0.80
N GLU A 109 0.76 -9.28 -0.16
CA GLU A 109 1.64 -10.40 -0.51
C GLU A 109 1.49 -10.81 -1.97
N ARG A 110 0.25 -10.89 -2.47
CA ARG A 110 -0.01 -11.23 -3.88
C ARG A 110 0.47 -10.13 -4.82
N LEU A 111 0.21 -8.87 -4.47
CA LEU A 111 0.70 -7.72 -5.22
C LEU A 111 2.24 -7.77 -5.34
N PHE A 112 2.95 -8.02 -4.25
CA PHE A 112 4.40 -8.12 -4.28
C PHE A 112 4.90 -9.34 -5.05
N ARG A 113 4.17 -10.46 -4.99
CA ARG A 113 4.46 -11.63 -5.83
C ARG A 113 4.38 -11.27 -7.30
N SER A 114 3.24 -10.76 -7.77
CA SER A 114 3.06 -10.37 -9.17
C SER A 114 4.07 -9.31 -9.61
N LEU A 115 4.34 -8.31 -8.77
CA LEU A 115 5.37 -7.31 -9.04
C LEU A 115 6.73 -7.96 -9.30
N LYS A 116 7.17 -8.85 -8.40
CA LYS A 116 8.50 -9.49 -8.48
C LYS A 116 8.62 -10.53 -9.59
N THR A 117 7.53 -11.22 -9.94
CA THR A 117 7.58 -12.29 -10.94
C THR A 117 7.34 -11.79 -12.36
N GLU A 118 6.48 -10.80 -12.54
CA GLU A 118 6.04 -10.37 -13.88
C GLU A 118 6.78 -9.12 -14.37
N TRP A 119 7.31 -8.29 -13.48
CA TRP A 119 7.76 -6.94 -13.84
C TRP A 119 9.18 -6.61 -13.43
N VAL A 120 9.56 -6.95 -12.20
CA VAL A 120 10.94 -6.75 -11.75
C VAL A 120 11.84 -7.66 -12.59
N PRO A 121 12.87 -7.12 -13.27
CA PRO A 121 13.82 -7.95 -14.01
C PRO A 121 14.47 -8.97 -13.08
N LYS A 122 14.76 -10.18 -13.58
CA LYS A 122 15.38 -11.25 -12.76
C LYS A 122 16.72 -10.83 -12.15
N ALA A 123 17.48 -9.97 -12.84
CA ALA A 123 18.74 -9.40 -12.37
C ALA A 123 18.56 -8.13 -11.51
N GLY A 124 17.32 -7.71 -11.27
CA GLY A 124 16.99 -6.40 -10.70
C GLY A 124 17.18 -5.24 -11.67
N TYR A 125 17.03 -4.02 -11.16
CA TYR A 125 17.18 -2.82 -11.97
C TYR A 125 18.64 -2.34 -11.99
N PRO A 126 19.18 -1.95 -13.16
CA PRO A 126 20.48 -1.30 -13.25
C PRO A 126 20.61 -0.06 -12.36
N THR A 127 19.55 0.74 -12.22
CA THR A 127 19.54 1.92 -11.34
C THR A 127 18.24 2.07 -10.54
N GLN A 128 18.29 2.81 -9.44
CA GLN A 128 17.08 3.15 -8.67
C GLN A 128 16.12 4.03 -9.49
N GLN A 129 16.65 4.84 -10.40
CA GLN A 129 15.89 5.70 -11.30
C GLN A 129 15.07 4.87 -12.30
N GLU A 130 15.62 3.78 -12.82
CA GLU A 130 14.89 2.85 -13.68
C GLU A 130 13.77 2.14 -12.92
N ALA A 131 14.05 1.63 -11.72
CA ALA A 131 13.01 1.06 -10.86
C ALA A 131 11.87 2.06 -10.62
N ARG A 132 12.22 3.33 -10.37
CA ARG A 132 11.24 4.42 -10.19
C ARG A 132 10.45 4.68 -11.48
N ARG A 133 11.12 4.72 -12.63
CA ARG A 133 10.50 4.95 -13.94
C ARG A 133 9.49 3.86 -14.28
N ASP A 134 9.84 2.59 -14.05
CA ASP A 134 8.93 1.47 -14.32
C ASP A 134 7.68 1.52 -13.44
N LEU A 135 7.84 1.85 -12.15
CA LEU A 135 6.72 2.05 -11.24
C LEU A 135 5.81 3.22 -11.64
N ILE A 136 6.36 4.28 -12.25
CA ILE A 136 5.58 5.41 -12.77
C ILE A 136 4.80 5.00 -14.03
N ILE A 137 5.49 4.44 -15.02
CA ILE A 137 4.93 4.14 -16.35
C ILE A 137 3.80 3.10 -16.25
N HIS A 138 3.88 2.19 -15.28
CA HIS A 138 2.95 1.09 -15.20
C HIS A 138 2.17 1.08 -13.87
N PRO A 139 1.22 2.00 -13.68
CA PRO A 139 0.43 2.08 -12.45
C PRO A 139 -0.50 0.89 -12.23
N HIS A 140 -0.82 0.14 -13.29
CA HIS A 140 -1.72 -1.01 -13.27
C HIS A 140 -1.06 -2.34 -12.87
N ILE A 141 0.28 -2.37 -12.79
CA ILE A 141 1.08 -3.58 -12.46
C ILE A 141 0.56 -4.30 -11.22
N LEU A 142 0.01 -3.54 -10.29
CA LEU A 142 -0.23 -3.98 -8.92
C LEU A 142 -1.60 -4.61 -8.70
N VAL A 143 -2.38 -4.84 -9.77
CA VAL A 143 -3.79 -5.27 -9.62
C VAL A 143 -4.23 -6.35 -10.62
N ARG A 144 -3.42 -6.69 -11.62
CA ARG A 144 -3.85 -7.57 -12.75
C ARG A 144 -4.38 -8.95 -12.34
N ASN A 145 -4.16 -9.41 -11.10
CA ASN A 145 -4.57 -10.73 -10.62
C ASN A 145 -5.49 -10.73 -9.39
N TRP A 146 -6.14 -9.61 -9.07
CA TRP A 146 -6.97 -9.46 -7.86
C TRP A 146 -8.24 -10.34 -7.86
N GLY A 147 -8.93 -10.47 -9.00
CA GLY A 147 -10.22 -11.17 -9.10
C GLY A 147 -10.20 -12.68 -8.85
N LYS A 148 -9.03 -13.28 -8.60
CA LYS A 148 -8.87 -14.73 -8.45
C LYS A 148 -9.04 -15.24 -7.01
N PHE A 149 -9.47 -14.41 -6.04
CA PHE A 149 -9.60 -14.84 -4.64
C PHE A 149 -10.88 -14.36 -3.93
N LYS A 150 -11.56 -15.29 -3.25
CA LYS A 150 -12.73 -15.00 -2.38
C LYS A 150 -12.35 -14.36 -1.02
N SER A 151 -11.08 -14.45 -0.58
CA SER A 151 -10.63 -13.91 0.71
C SER A 151 -10.59 -12.37 0.73
N SER A 152 -10.26 -11.73 -0.39
CA SER A 152 -10.28 -10.27 -0.52
C SER A 152 -11.69 -9.70 -0.37
N GLU A 153 -12.72 -10.42 -0.82
CA GLU A 153 -14.12 -10.04 -0.56
C GLU A 153 -14.47 -10.18 0.90
N ARG A 154 -13.93 -11.18 1.62
CA ARG A 154 -14.16 -11.35 3.06
C ARG A 154 -13.49 -10.23 3.87
N ILE A 155 -12.28 -9.79 3.52
CA ILE A 155 -11.56 -8.67 4.17
C ILE A 155 -12.26 -7.33 3.89
N VAL A 156 -12.69 -7.11 2.63
CA VAL A 156 -13.46 -5.93 2.27
C VAL A 156 -14.81 -5.95 2.99
N ARG A 157 -15.51 -7.09 3.05
CA ARG A 157 -16.80 -7.24 3.74
C ARG A 157 -16.69 -7.15 5.27
N SER A 158 -15.64 -7.70 5.91
CA SER A 158 -15.45 -7.61 7.36
C SER A 158 -15.03 -6.21 7.81
N ASN A 159 -14.27 -5.49 6.96
CA ASN A 159 -13.95 -4.09 7.20
C ASN A 159 -15.11 -3.15 6.89
N ILE A 160 -16.05 -3.52 6.01
CA ILE A 160 -17.31 -2.81 5.76
C ILE A 160 -18.35 -3.11 6.86
N SER A 161 -18.46 -4.35 7.34
CA SER A 161 -19.44 -4.74 8.38
C SER A 161 -19.09 -4.23 9.79
N SER A 162 -17.95 -3.57 9.95
CA SER A 162 -17.57 -2.86 11.17
C SER A 162 -17.64 -1.34 10.99
N VAL A 163 -18.35 -0.89 9.95
CA VAL A 163 -18.66 0.50 9.59
C VAL A 163 -20.19 0.73 9.51
N LEU A 164 -20.99 -0.34 9.60
CA LEU A 164 -22.42 -0.33 9.92
C LEU A 164 -22.59 -0.84 11.36
#